data_AF-A0A7S1V2J0-F1
#
_entry.id   AF-A0A7S1V2J0-F1
#
_cell.length_a   1.000
_cell.length_b   1.000
_cell.length_c   1.000
_cell.angle_alpha   90.00
_cell.angle_beta   90.00
_cell.angle_gamma   90.00
#
_symmetry.space_group_name_H-M   'P 1'
#
loop_
_entity.id
_entity.type
_entity.pdbx_description
1 polymer ?
#
loop_
_entity_poly.entity_id
_entity_poly.type
_entity_poly.pdbx_seq_one_letter_code
_entity_poly.pdbx_strand_id
1 'polypeptide(L)'
;GSTSEVFRFIAEEEPLLMLHLGNFHYRDISTNDLEARLRAVAMVLNSEKQRAMYATMALVYMWDDHDWLGPTSGAHSETEVAGRATALISYQLAFPSYPLALAPEEYTEEENAGSIKTPEALPPYH
;
A
#
# COMPACT_ATOMS: atom_id res chain seq x y z
N GLY A 1 13.43 -0.78 -11.59
CA GLY A 1 13.61 -0.55 -10.17
C GLY A 1 14.94 0.13 -10.02
N SER A 2 15.78 -0.37 -9.12
CA SER A 2 17.15 0.06 -8.95
C SER A 2 18.13 -1.07 -9.26
N THR A 3 19.30 -0.70 -9.79
CA THR A 3 20.46 -1.57 -10.05
C THR A 3 21.62 -1.23 -9.11
N SER A 4 21.33 -0.60 -7.96
CA SER A 4 22.34 -0.29 -6.94
C SER A 4 23.01 -1.55 -6.39
N GLU A 5 24.31 -1.44 -6.08
CA GLU A 5 25.07 -2.50 -5.40
C GLU A 5 24.56 -2.81 -3.98
N VAL A 6 23.78 -1.90 -3.39
CA VAL A 6 23.21 -2.09 -2.05
C VAL A 6 22.43 -3.39 -1.91
N PHE A 7 21.71 -3.83 -2.96
CA PHE A 7 20.95 -5.08 -2.91
C PHE A 7 21.86 -6.31 -2.84
N ARG A 8 23.04 -6.25 -3.46
CA ARG A 8 24.06 -7.31 -3.33
C ARG A 8 24.64 -7.28 -1.92
N PHE A 9 25.03 -6.11 -1.42
CA PHE A 9 25.57 -5.99 -0.06
C PHE A 9 24.59 -6.48 1.01
N ILE A 10 23.29 -6.14 0.90
CA ILE A 10 22.26 -6.66 1.81
C ILE A 10 22.18 -8.19 1.74
N ALA A 11 22.24 -8.78 0.54
CA ALA A 11 22.20 -10.23 0.39
C ALA A 11 23.44 -10.94 0.96
N GLU A 12 24.61 -10.30 0.91
CA GLU A 12 25.87 -10.81 1.46
C GLU A 12 25.91 -10.85 2.99
N GLU A 13 25.07 -10.05 3.67
CA GLU A 13 24.90 -10.11 5.12
C GLU A 13 24.04 -11.31 5.58
N GLU A 14 23.55 -12.14 4.64
CA GLU A 14 22.72 -13.32 4.90
C GLU A 14 21.54 -13.09 5.87
N PRO A 15 20.73 -12.03 5.68
CA PRO A 15 19.64 -11.73 6.60
C PRO A 15 18.56 -12.81 6.53
N LEU A 16 17.91 -13.08 7.68
CA LEU A 16 16.78 -14.00 7.75
C LEU A 16 15.60 -13.51 6.88
N LEU A 17 15.35 -12.20 6.85
CA LEU A 17 14.31 -11.55 6.06
C LEU A 17 14.66 -10.09 5.78
N MET A 18 14.04 -9.54 4.73
CA MET A 18 14.03 -8.11 4.42
C MET A 18 12.71 -7.48 4.88
N LEU A 19 12.79 -6.44 5.71
CA LEU A 19 11.65 -5.61 6.10
C LEU A 19 11.66 -4.32 5.27
N HIS A 20 10.75 -4.21 4.30
CA HIS A 20 10.62 -3.07 3.40
C HIS A 20 9.42 -2.23 3.84
N LEU A 21 9.69 -1.05 4.41
CA LEU A 21 8.71 -0.25 5.16
C LEU A 21 7.95 0.80 4.32
N GLY A 22 8.03 0.71 2.99
CA GLY A 22 7.36 1.64 2.11
C GLY A 22 8.15 1.98 0.88
N ASN A 23 7.54 2.75 -0.01
CA ASN A 23 8.15 3.32 -1.20
C ASN A 23 8.81 2.26 -2.08
N PHE A 24 8.07 1.17 -2.31
CA PHE A 24 8.52 0.10 -3.20
C PHE A 24 8.82 0.66 -4.60
N HIS A 25 8.02 1.64 -5.03
CA HIS A 25 8.28 2.46 -6.21
C HIS A 25 7.99 3.95 -5.96
N TYR A 26 8.56 4.82 -6.80
CA TYR A 26 8.38 6.28 -6.75
C TYR A 26 7.61 6.80 -7.98
N ARG A 27 6.49 6.18 -8.32
CA ARG A 27 5.72 6.53 -9.54
C ARG A 27 4.60 7.55 -9.33
N ASP A 28 4.25 7.86 -8.08
CA ASP A 28 3.26 8.88 -7.70
C ASP A 28 1.94 8.75 -8.45
N ILE A 29 1.43 7.52 -8.52
CA ILE A 29 0.20 7.22 -9.23
C ILE A 29 -0.97 7.64 -8.34
N SER A 30 -1.58 8.78 -8.64
CA SER A 30 -2.73 9.32 -7.90
C SER A 30 -4.08 8.96 -8.53
N THR A 31 -4.09 8.33 -9.70
CA THR A 31 -5.28 7.98 -10.47
C THR A 31 -5.80 6.56 -10.19
N ASN A 32 -7.05 6.31 -10.58
CA ASN A 32 -7.64 4.97 -10.66
C ASN A 32 -7.13 4.22 -11.91
N ASP A 33 -5.84 3.87 -11.91
CA ASP A 33 -5.20 3.08 -12.96
C ASP A 33 -4.49 1.86 -12.34
N LEU A 34 -5.21 0.74 -12.29
CA LEU A 34 -4.69 -0.51 -11.73
C LEU A 34 -3.49 -1.04 -12.52
N GLU A 35 -3.51 -0.92 -13.85
CA GLU A 35 -2.45 -1.45 -14.69
C GLU A 35 -1.16 -0.65 -14.51
N ALA A 36 -1.24 0.68 -14.40
CA ALA A 36 -0.09 1.51 -14.08
C ALA A 36 0.57 1.12 -12.76
N ARG A 37 -0.24 0.81 -11.73
CA ARG A 37 0.27 0.37 -10.42
C ARG A 37 0.96 -0.98 -10.49
N LEU A 38 0.32 -1.96 -11.14
CA LEU A 38 0.93 -3.29 -11.31
C LEU A 38 2.21 -3.23 -12.17
N ARG A 39 2.26 -2.37 -13.20
CA ARG A 39 3.49 -2.11 -13.96
C ARG A 39 4.58 -1.48 -13.11
N ALA A 40 4.24 -0.59 -12.17
CA ALA A 40 5.20 0.01 -11.27
C ALA A 40 5.83 -1.02 -10.32
N VAL A 41 5.03 -1.94 -9.76
CA VAL A 41 5.54 -3.09 -9.00
C VAL A 41 6.42 -4.00 -9.87
N ALA A 42 5.92 -4.38 -11.05
CA ALA A 42 6.65 -5.25 -11.96
C ALA A 42 7.99 -4.64 -12.40
N MET A 43 8.08 -3.32 -12.53
CA MET A 43 9.31 -2.59 -12.85
C MET A 43 10.37 -2.75 -11.76
N VAL A 44 9.98 -2.86 -10.49
CA VAL A 44 10.89 -3.12 -9.36
C VAL A 44 11.31 -4.59 -9.36
N LEU A 45 10.33 -5.50 -9.42
CA LEU A 45 10.56 -6.95 -9.39
C LEU A 45 11.33 -7.48 -10.60
N ASN A 46 11.35 -6.76 -11.73
CA ASN A 46 12.16 -7.10 -12.90
C ASN A 46 13.54 -6.43 -12.93
N SER A 47 13.88 -5.59 -11.94
CA SER A 47 15.20 -4.95 -11.87
C SER A 47 16.25 -5.97 -11.43
N GLU A 48 17.28 -6.20 -12.24
CA GLU A 48 18.26 -7.30 -12.06
C GLU A 48 18.72 -7.54 -10.61
N LYS A 49 19.30 -6.52 -9.96
CA LYS A 49 19.86 -6.68 -8.60
C LYS A 49 18.79 -6.75 -7.50
N GLN A 50 17.71 -5.97 -7.63
CA GLN A 50 16.57 -6.08 -6.69
C GLN A 50 15.91 -7.45 -6.78
N ARG A 51 15.67 -7.93 -8.00
CA ARG A 51 15.10 -9.26 -8.24
C ARG A 51 15.98 -10.34 -7.64
N ALA A 52 17.29 -10.26 -7.86
CA ALA A 52 18.23 -11.25 -7.31
C ALA A 52 18.11 -11.33 -5.78
N MET A 53 18.10 -10.19 -5.08
CA MET A 53 17.92 -10.15 -3.62
C MET A 53 16.54 -10.70 -3.19
N TYR A 54 15.45 -10.21 -3.79
CA TYR A 54 14.10 -10.65 -3.42
C TYR A 54 13.81 -12.13 -3.75
N ALA A 55 14.52 -12.71 -4.70
CA ALA A 55 14.38 -14.13 -5.04
C ALA A 55 15.08 -15.06 -4.04
N THR A 56 16.02 -14.55 -3.24
CA THR A 56 16.84 -15.37 -2.32
C THR A 56 16.51 -15.18 -0.84
N MET A 57 15.66 -14.22 -0.48
CA MET A 57 15.28 -13.97 0.92
C MET A 57 13.79 -13.66 1.06
N ALA A 58 13.23 -13.95 2.24
CA ALA A 58 11.86 -13.59 2.54
C ALA A 58 11.69 -12.06 2.58
N LEU A 59 10.63 -11.55 1.94
CA LEU A 59 10.27 -10.14 1.95
C LEU A 59 9.02 -9.93 2.81
N VAL A 60 9.15 -9.08 3.83
CA VAL A 60 8.03 -8.50 4.57
C VAL A 60 7.89 -7.06 4.11
N TYR A 61 6.75 -6.73 3.49
CA TYR A 61 6.51 -5.42 2.89
C TYR A 61 5.27 -4.76 3.47
N MET A 62 5.36 -3.45 3.68
CA MET A 62 4.25 -2.56 3.98
C MET A 62 4.36 -1.33 3.06
N TRP A 63 3.24 -0.88 2.52
CA TRP A 63 3.18 0.30 1.65
C TRP A 63 3.42 1.63 2.40
N ASP A 64 3.77 2.68 1.66
CA ASP A 64 3.86 4.07 2.13
C ASP A 64 3.30 5.04 1.07
N ASP A 65 3.44 6.34 1.29
CA ASP A 65 2.86 7.42 0.49
C ASP A 65 3.07 7.27 -1.03
N HIS A 66 4.28 6.95 -1.51
CA HIS A 66 4.56 6.80 -2.95
C HIS A 66 3.95 5.55 -3.59
N ASP A 67 3.59 4.54 -2.79
CA ASP A 67 2.86 3.35 -3.23
C ASP A 67 1.34 3.61 -3.24
N TRP A 68 0.90 4.54 -2.39
CA TRP A 68 -0.49 4.89 -2.21
C TRP A 68 -0.98 5.91 -3.25
N LEU A 69 -0.60 7.18 -3.12
CA LEU A 69 -1.06 8.28 -3.98
C LEU A 69 0.00 9.38 -4.22
N GLY A 70 1.18 9.25 -3.61
CA GLY A 70 2.24 10.24 -3.60
C GLY A 70 2.24 11.14 -2.34
N PRO A 71 3.33 11.91 -2.15
CA PRO A 71 3.66 12.57 -0.89
C PRO A 71 2.77 13.77 -0.53
N THR A 72 2.02 14.30 -1.49
CA THR A 72 1.15 15.48 -1.29
C THR A 72 -0.34 15.13 -1.28
N SER A 73 -0.66 13.84 -1.22
CA SER A 73 -2.04 13.38 -1.25
C SER A 73 -2.73 13.58 0.10
N GLY A 74 -3.85 14.31 0.09
CA GLY A 74 -4.68 14.55 1.28
C GLY A 74 -5.92 13.66 1.30
N ALA A 75 -6.27 13.10 0.15
CA ALA A 75 -7.47 12.31 -0.09
C ALA A 75 -8.77 13.03 0.24
N HIS A 76 -8.90 14.18 -0.40
CA HIS A 76 -10.05 15.05 -0.25
C HIS A 76 -10.83 15.19 -1.56
N SER A 77 -10.25 14.76 -2.69
CA SER A 77 -10.91 14.77 -4.01
C SER A 77 -11.44 13.39 -4.42
N GLU A 78 -12.47 13.37 -5.28
CA GLU A 78 -13.03 12.14 -5.87
C GLU A 78 -11.98 11.31 -6.61
N THR A 79 -11.05 11.97 -7.30
CA THR A 79 -9.91 11.32 -7.98
C THR A 79 -9.03 10.57 -6.98
N GLU A 80 -8.70 11.20 -5.84
CA GLU A 80 -7.89 10.56 -4.81
C GLU A 80 -8.65 9.40 -4.15
N VAL A 81 -9.96 9.54 -3.91
CA VAL A 81 -10.79 8.45 -3.35
C VAL A 81 -10.75 7.21 -4.25
N ALA A 82 -10.96 7.38 -5.56
CA ALA A 82 -10.86 6.28 -6.52
C ALA A 82 -9.42 5.72 -6.61
N GLY A 83 -8.42 6.59 -6.54
CA GLY A 83 -7.01 6.19 -6.47
C GLY A 83 -6.69 5.31 -5.26
N ARG A 84 -7.23 5.63 -4.06
CA ARG A 84 -7.01 4.86 -2.81
C ARG A 84 -7.47 3.41 -2.94
N ALA A 85 -8.70 3.23 -3.43
CA ALA A 85 -9.27 1.89 -3.61
C ALA A 85 -8.39 1.05 -4.55
N THR A 86 -7.91 1.67 -5.62
CA THR A 86 -7.04 1.03 -6.61
C THR A 86 -5.65 0.73 -6.05
N ALA A 87 -5.10 1.61 -5.20
CA ALA A 87 -3.86 1.37 -4.48
C ALA A 87 -3.96 0.10 -3.63
N LEU A 88 -5.02 -0.02 -2.82
CA LEU A 88 -5.26 -1.18 -1.96
C LEU A 88 -5.40 -2.47 -2.77
N ILE A 89 -6.20 -2.44 -3.85
CA ILE A 89 -6.35 -3.60 -4.74
C ILE A 89 -5.01 -4.01 -5.35
N SER A 90 -4.21 -3.04 -5.82
CA SER A 90 -2.90 -3.33 -6.41
C SER A 90 -1.94 -3.96 -5.40
N TYR A 91 -1.95 -3.49 -4.15
CA TYR A 91 -1.15 -4.05 -3.07
C TYR A 91 -1.53 -5.51 -2.79
N GLN A 92 -2.83 -5.79 -2.65
CA GLN A 92 -3.36 -7.14 -2.40
C GLN A 92 -3.07 -8.12 -3.55
N LEU A 93 -3.11 -7.64 -4.80
CA LEU A 93 -2.79 -8.46 -5.97
C LEU A 93 -1.29 -8.74 -6.12
N ALA A 94 -0.45 -7.76 -5.79
CA ALA A 94 0.99 -7.84 -5.97
C ALA A 94 1.71 -8.59 -4.85
N PHE A 95 1.24 -8.45 -3.62
CA PHE A 95 1.90 -8.96 -2.43
C PHE A 95 0.98 -9.93 -1.69
N PRO A 96 1.33 -11.24 -1.65
CA PRO A 96 0.60 -12.21 -0.87
C PRO A 96 0.48 -11.74 0.57
N SER A 97 -0.75 -11.50 1.01
CA SER A 97 -1.08 -11.09 2.37
C SER A 97 -2.00 -12.13 2.98
N TYR A 98 -1.92 -12.30 4.30
CA TYR A 98 -2.94 -13.06 5.01
C TYR A 98 -4.30 -12.42 4.74
N PRO A 99 -5.39 -13.22 4.65
CA PRO A 99 -6.73 -12.65 4.62
C PRO A 99 -6.83 -11.62 5.74
N LEU A 100 -7.19 -10.39 5.39
CA LEU A 100 -7.51 -9.39 6.40
C LEU A 100 -8.58 -10.02 7.27
N ALA A 101 -8.38 -10.04 8.59
CA ALA A 101 -9.44 -10.44 9.50
C ALA A 101 -10.68 -9.65 9.07
N LEU A 102 -11.74 -10.35 8.71
CA LEU A 102 -13.02 -9.71 8.41
C LEU A 102 -13.26 -8.72 9.55
N ALA A 103 -13.51 -7.46 9.20
CA ALA A 103 -13.94 -6.48 10.19
C ALA A 103 -15.02 -7.17 11.05
N PRO A 104 -14.99 -7.03 12.39
CA PRO A 104 -16.01 -7.63 13.23
C PRO A 104 -17.38 -7.30 12.62
N GLU A 105 -18.24 -8.32 12.59
CA GLU A 105 -19.62 -8.24 12.11
C GLU A 105 -20.25 -6.90 12.53
N GLU A 106 -21.04 -6.33 11.62
CA GLU A 106 -21.83 -5.10 11.77
C GLU A 106 -21.81 -4.52 13.19
N TYR A 107 -21.27 -3.30 13.34
CA TYR A 107 -21.55 -2.49 14.52
C TYR A 107 -23.07 -2.28 14.63
N THR A 108 -23.76 -3.17 15.35
CA THR A 108 -25.13 -2.97 15.77
C THR A 108 -25.09 -1.94 16.90
N GLU A 109 -25.74 -0.78 16.70
CA GLU A 109 -25.72 0.39 17.58
C GLU A 109 -26.25 0.19 19.02
N GLU A 110 -26.57 -1.03 19.48
CA GLU A 110 -27.30 -1.19 20.74
C GLU A 110 -26.46 -1.26 22.03
N GLU A 111 -25.12 -1.36 21.97
CA GLU A 111 -24.33 -1.64 23.18
C GLU A 111 -23.25 -0.60 23.56
N ASN A 112 -23.55 0.68 23.38
CA ASN A 112 -22.86 1.72 24.16
C ASN A 112 -23.71 2.98 24.36
N ALA A 113 -24.73 2.86 25.21
CA ALA A 113 -25.31 4.01 25.90
C ALA A 113 -24.26 4.58 26.89
N GLY A 114 -23.25 5.26 26.32
CA GLY A 114 -22.04 5.67 27.02
C GLY A 114 -21.37 6.87 26.37
N SER A 115 -22.15 7.93 26.12
CA SER A 115 -21.69 9.32 25.94
C SER A 115 -20.53 9.55 24.96
N ILE A 116 -20.83 9.53 23.66
CA ILE A 116 -20.06 10.28 22.66
C ILE A 116 -21.02 11.27 21.99
N LYS A 117 -20.76 12.57 22.14
CA LYS A 117 -21.49 13.62 21.43
C LYS A 117 -21.17 13.51 19.93
N THR A 118 -22.18 13.26 19.13
CA THR A 118 -22.14 13.34 17.65
C THR A 118 -21.79 14.76 17.20
N PRO A 119 -20.89 14.97 16.21
CA PRO A 119 -20.81 16.23 15.49
C PRO A 119 -22.09 16.40 14.65
N GLU A 120 -22.64 17.61 14.62
CA GLU A 120 -23.83 17.96 13.83
C GLU A 120 -23.66 17.57 12.35
N ALA A 121 -24.67 16.90 11.82
CA ALA A 121 -24.75 16.51 10.41
C ALA A 121 -24.81 17.75 9.51
N LEU A 122 -23.97 17.78 8.48
CA LEU A 122 -24.10 18.74 7.38
C LEU A 122 -25.39 18.46 6.58
N PRO A 123 -26.15 19.49 6.17
CA PRO A 123 -27.42 19.30 5.46
C PRO A 123 -27.23 18.78 4.02
N PRO A 124 -28.25 18.11 3.45
CA PRO A 124 -28.16 17.50 2.12
C PRO A 124 -28.11 18.55 1.00
N TYR A 125 -27.28 18.29 -0.01
CA TYR A 125 -27.22 19.07 -1.24
C TYR A 125 -28.53 18.91 -2.04
N HIS A 126 -29.12 20.05 -2.42
CA HIS A 126 -30.17 20.16 -3.45
C HIS A 126 -29.54 20.33 -4.84
#